data_AF-A0A852ZMN6-F1
#
_entry.id   AF-A0A852ZMN6-F1
#
_cell.length_a   1.000
_cell.length_b   1.000
_cell.length_c   1.000
_cell.angle_alpha   90.00
_cell.angle_beta   90.00
_cell.angle_gamma   90.00
#
_symmetry.space_group_name_H-M   'P 1'
#
loop_
_entity.id
_entity.type
_entity.pdbx_description
1 polymer ?
#
loop_
_entity_poly.entity_id
_entity_poly.type
_entity_poly.pdbx_seq_one_letter_code
_entity_poly.pdbx_strand_id
1 'polypeptide(L)'
;MFAQPNGRPIDLRDDWEEWKTLLKMAGVGDARVHDGRHTAGTLLLEQGVDIRVVQEILGHSDLRVTQGYTHVGSVLAQDAAARIGRVLFGGAR
;
A
#
# COMPACT_ATOMS: atom_id res chain seq x y z
N MET A 1 5.50 -1.22 -21.05
CA MET A 1 6.95 -1.32 -20.77
C MET A 1 7.48 0.09 -20.64
N PHE A 2 8.15 0.45 -19.55
CA PHE A 2 8.80 1.76 -19.42
C PHE A 2 10.13 1.71 -20.17
N ALA A 3 10.27 2.58 -21.17
CA ALA A 3 11.37 2.53 -22.11
C ALA A 3 11.85 3.93 -22.45
N GLN A 4 13.14 4.02 -22.74
CA GLN A 4 13.78 5.19 -23.30
C GLN A 4 13.28 5.40 -24.75
N PRO A 5 13.46 6.61 -25.34
CA PRO A 5 13.09 6.87 -26.73
C PRO A 5 13.75 5.95 -27.76
N ASN A 6 14.88 5.35 -27.41
CA ASN A 6 15.61 4.38 -28.23
C ASN A 6 15.10 2.92 -28.08
N GLY A 7 14.02 2.71 -27.33
CA GLY A 7 13.40 1.39 -27.09
C GLY A 7 14.10 0.52 -26.03
N ARG A 8 15.20 0.99 -25.43
CA ARG A 8 15.84 0.28 -24.31
C ARG A 8 15.01 0.44 -23.03
N PRO A 9 15.13 -0.49 -22.07
CA PRO A 9 14.54 -0.30 -20.74
C PRO A 9 14.95 1.04 -20.13
N ILE A 10 14.07 1.61 -19.30
CA ILE A 10 14.40 2.81 -18.52
C ILE A 10 15.70 2.59 -17.72
N ASP A 11 16.53 3.62 -17.63
CA ASP A 11 17.73 3.58 -16.81
C ASP A 11 17.36 3.72 -15.33
N LEU A 12 17.90 2.85 -14.47
CA LEU A 12 17.55 2.81 -13.04
C LEU A 12 17.95 4.09 -12.29
N ARG A 13 19.03 4.75 -12.74
CA ARG A 13 19.48 6.01 -12.14
C ARG A 13 18.55 7.14 -12.55
N ASP A 14 18.18 7.22 -13.82
CA ASP A 14 17.28 8.26 -14.31
C ASP A 14 15.90 8.14 -13.64
N ASP A 15 15.37 6.92 -13.50
CA ASP A 15 14.12 6.63 -12.79
C ASP A 15 14.20 7.04 -11.30
N TRP A 16 15.35 6.78 -10.65
CA TRP A 16 15.60 7.21 -9.27
C TRP A 16 15.66 8.73 -9.13
N GLU A 17 16.37 9.43 -10.00
CA GLU A 17 16.48 10.90 -9.96
C GLU A 17 15.13 11.57 -10.26
N GLU A 18 14.34 10.99 -11.17
CA GLU A 18 12.97 11.44 -11.44
C GLU A 18 12.08 11.26 -10.21
N TRP A 19 12.13 10.10 -9.54
CA TRP A 19 11.43 9.86 -8.28
C TRP A 19 11.77 10.90 -7.21
N LYS A 20 13.07 11.21 -7.03
CA LYS A 20 13.53 12.23 -6.08
C LYS A 20 13.04 13.63 -6.43
N THR A 21 12.98 13.95 -7.72
CA THR A 21 12.40 15.20 -8.21
C THR A 21 10.91 15.29 -7.89
N LEU A 22 10.16 14.20 -8.11
CA LEU A 22 8.73 14.13 -7.80
C LEU A 22 8.44 14.33 -6.30
N LEU A 23 9.23 13.70 -5.42
CA LEU A 23 9.09 13.90 -3.96
C LEU A 23 9.25 15.37 -3.57
N LYS A 24 10.29 16.03 -4.12
CA LYS A 24 10.54 17.45 -3.88
C LYS A 24 9.40 18.33 -4.39
N MET A 25 8.88 18.05 -5.58
CA MET A 25 7.75 18.77 -6.17
C MET A 25 6.47 18.60 -5.35
N ALA A 26 6.25 17.41 -4.79
CA ALA A 26 5.11 17.11 -3.94
C ALA A 26 5.26 17.64 -2.51
N GLY A 27 6.42 18.20 -2.13
CA GLY A 27 6.69 18.63 -0.76
C GLY A 27 6.79 17.47 0.24
N VAL A 28 7.05 16.25 -0.24
CA VAL A 28 7.21 15.06 0.59
C VAL A 28 8.68 14.93 1.00
N GLY A 29 8.91 14.42 2.21
CA GLY A 29 10.26 14.12 2.70
C GLY A 29 11.00 13.09 1.83
N ASP A 30 12.27 12.86 2.16
CA ASP A 30 13.05 11.83 1.49
C ASP A 30 12.43 10.44 1.69
N ALA A 31 12.19 9.73 0.60
CA ALA A 31 11.66 8.37 0.59
C ALA A 31 12.24 7.58 -0.59
N ARG A 32 12.26 6.25 -0.45
CA ARG A 32 12.65 5.32 -1.51
C ARG A 32 11.43 4.97 -2.37
N VAL A 33 11.66 4.53 -3.60
CA VAL A 33 10.60 4.04 -4.50
C VAL A 33 9.77 2.93 -3.85
N HIS A 34 10.43 2.03 -3.11
CA HIS A 34 9.76 0.94 -2.38
C HIS A 34 8.85 1.43 -1.25
N ASP A 35 9.09 2.61 -0.67
CA ASP A 35 8.23 3.17 0.35
C ASP A 35 6.85 3.53 -0.23
N GLY A 36 6.78 3.95 -1.50
CA GLY A 36 5.51 4.13 -2.22
C GLY A 36 4.70 2.83 -2.36
N ARG A 37 5.39 1.70 -2.58
CA ARG A 37 4.75 0.37 -2.59
C ARG A 37 4.22 -0.03 -1.22
N HIS A 38 4.95 0.31 -0.15
CA HIS A 38 4.47 0.10 1.23
C HIS A 38 3.23 0.95 1.51
N THR A 39 3.22 2.23 1.13
CA THR A 39 2.05 3.09 1.28
C THR A 39 0.84 2.52 0.53
N ALA A 40 1.01 2.03 -0.70
CA ALA A 40 -0.07 1.40 -1.46
C ALA A 40 -0.67 0.18 -0.73
N GLY A 41 0.17 -0.69 -0.16
CA GLY A 41 -0.30 -1.84 0.62
C GLY A 41 -1.04 -1.43 1.90
N THR A 42 -0.54 -0.42 2.61
CA THR A 42 -1.20 0.13 3.81
C THR A 42 -2.58 0.67 3.46
N LEU A 43 -2.68 1.49 2.41
CA LEU A 43 -3.96 2.08 1.98
C LEU A 43 -4.97 1.00 1.59
N LEU A 44 -4.55 -0.03 0.85
CA LEU A 44 -5.45 -1.14 0.49
C LEU A 44 -5.98 -1.87 1.74
N LEU A 45 -5.11 -2.15 2.71
CA LEU A 45 -5.52 -2.77 3.95
C LEU A 45 -6.45 -1.85 4.74
N GLU A 46 -6.15 -0.56 4.89
CA GLU A 46 -7.02 0.40 5.59
C GLU A 46 -8.43 0.50 4.97
N GLN A 47 -8.57 0.26 3.67
CA GLN A 47 -9.88 0.16 2.99
C GLN A 47 -10.58 -1.20 3.20
N GLY A 48 -9.99 -2.11 3.96
CA GLY A 48 -10.55 -3.42 4.28
C GLY A 48 -10.33 -4.48 3.20
N VAL A 49 -9.38 -4.27 2.27
CA VAL A 49 -9.04 -5.29 1.28
C VAL A 49 -8.34 -6.46 1.98
N ASP A 50 -8.76 -7.68 1.68
CA ASP A 50 -8.15 -8.88 2.25
C ASP A 50 -6.64 -8.95 1.94
N ILE A 51 -5.85 -9.35 2.94
CA ILE A 51 -4.39 -9.35 2.82
C ILE A 51 -3.88 -10.22 1.67
N ARG A 52 -4.57 -11.32 1.32
CA ARG A 52 -4.18 -12.17 0.18
C ARG A 52 -4.43 -11.45 -1.14
N VAL A 53 -5.53 -10.72 -1.25
CA VAL A 53 -5.83 -9.87 -2.42
C VAL A 53 -4.79 -8.74 -2.54
N VAL A 54 -4.40 -8.11 -1.43
CA VAL A 54 -3.32 -7.09 -1.44
C VAL A 54 -2.00 -7.69 -1.94
N GLN A 55 -1.66 -8.90 -1.51
CA GLN A 55 -0.45 -9.61 -1.96
C GLN A 55 -0.47 -9.94 -3.45
N GLU A 56 -1.62 -10.35 -3.97
CA GLU A 56 -1.83 -10.59 -5.40
C GLU A 56 -1.69 -9.30 -6.22
N ILE A 57 -2.32 -8.20 -5.78
CA ILE A 57 -2.25 -6.89 -6.43
C ILE A 57 -0.81 -6.38 -6.48
N LEU A 58 -0.08 -6.49 -5.36
CA LEU A 58 1.30 -6.05 -5.32
C LEU A 58 2.21 -7.03 -6.08
N GLY A 59 1.85 -8.31 -6.16
CA GLY A 59 2.61 -9.35 -6.84
C GLY A 59 3.68 -9.93 -5.92
N HIS A 60 3.34 -11.06 -5.27
CA HIS A 60 4.17 -12.02 -4.50
C HIS A 60 5.36 -11.49 -3.68
N SER A 61 5.41 -10.20 -3.33
CA SER A 61 6.53 -9.63 -2.61
C SER A 61 6.56 -10.18 -1.20
N ASP A 62 7.64 -10.89 -0.89
CA ASP A 62 7.96 -11.52 0.37
C ASP A 62 7.43 -10.72 1.58
N LEU A 63 6.42 -11.30 2.22
CA LEU A 63 5.73 -10.78 3.42
C LEU A 63 6.60 -10.82 4.67
N ARG A 64 7.92 -10.87 4.53
CA ARG A 64 8.81 -10.63 5.67
C ARG A 64 8.74 -9.19 6.19
N VAL A 65 8.08 -8.29 5.46
CA VAL A 65 7.66 -6.94 5.93
C VAL A 65 6.19 -6.92 6.40
N THR A 66 5.67 -8.00 6.99
CA THR A 66 4.28 -8.03 7.53
C THR A 66 4.15 -7.40 8.91
N GLN A 67 5.27 -7.10 9.60
CA GLN A 67 5.22 -6.57 10.98
C GLN A 67 4.48 -5.22 11.09
N GLY A 68 4.50 -4.39 10.04
CA GLY A 68 3.74 -3.12 10.02
C GLY A 68 2.24 -3.29 9.79
N TYR A 69 1.82 -4.32 9.04
CA TYR A 69 0.42 -4.53 8.69
C TYR A 69 -0.43 -5.15 9.79
N THR A 70 0.20 -5.83 10.76
CA THR A 70 -0.51 -6.34 11.95
C THR A 70 -1.23 -5.21 12.71
N HIS A 71 -0.64 -4.02 12.76
CA HIS A 71 -1.26 -2.86 13.40
C HIS A 71 -2.48 -2.37 12.61
N VAL A 72 -2.43 -2.39 11.28
CA VAL A 72 -3.59 -2.06 10.42
C VAL A 72 -4.68 -3.13 10.55
N GLY A 73 -4.29 -4.41 10.61
CA GLY A 73 -5.19 -5.52 10.89
C GLY A 73 -5.95 -5.38 12.20
N SER A 74 -5.35 -4.80 13.24
CA SER A 74 -6.02 -4.48 14.51
C SER A 74 -7.18 -3.48 14.32
N VAL A 75 -6.97 -2.42 13.55
CA VAL A 75 -8.01 -1.42 13.24
C VAL A 75 -9.14 -2.05 12.42
N LEU A 76 -8.80 -2.88 11.42
CA LEU A 76 -9.79 -3.59 10.62
C LEU A 76 -10.58 -4.62 11.41
N ALA A 77 -9.91 -5.35 12.32
CA ALA A 77 -10.58 -6.28 13.23
C ALA A 77 -11.57 -5.55 14.14
N GLN A 78 -11.21 -4.36 14.63
CA GLN A 78 -12.13 -3.52 15.40
C GLN A 78 -13.31 -3.02 14.54
N ASP A 79 -13.08 -2.57 13.30
CA ASP A 79 -14.18 -2.14 12.42
C ASP A 79 -15.09 -3.32 12.02
N ALA A 80 -14.52 -4.50 11.74
CA ALA A 80 -15.28 -5.72 11.47
C ALA A 80 -16.13 -6.13 12.69
N ALA A 81 -15.57 -6.09 13.90
CA ALA A 81 -16.30 -6.34 15.14
C ALA A 81 -17.42 -5.30 15.34
N ALA A 82 -17.17 -4.02 15.06
CA ALA A 82 -18.16 -2.97 15.16
C ALA A 82 -19.29 -3.12 14.11
N ARG A 83 -18.98 -3.55 12.88
CA ARG A 83 -19.98 -3.87 11.85
C ARG A 83 -20.87 -5.04 12.28
N ILE A 84 -20.28 -6.13 12.78
CA ILE A 84 -21.05 -7.26 13.31
C ILE A 84 -21.91 -6.82 14.51
N GLY A 85 -21.36 -6.02 15.43
CA GLY A 85 -22.13 -5.50 16.56
C GLY A 85 -23.34 -4.66 16.12
N ARG A 86 -23.20 -3.83 15.08
CA ARG A 86 -24.32 -3.09 14.49
C ARG A 86 -25.38 -4.01 13.87
N VAL A 87 -24.97 -5.06 13.16
CA VAL A 87 -25.90 -6.03 12.56
C VAL A 87 -26.63 -6.85 13.62
N LEU A 88 -25.92 -7.30 14.65
CA LEU A 88 -26.47 -8.17 15.70
C LEU A 88 -27.31 -7.41 16.73
N PHE A 89 -26.93 -6.17 17.08
CA PHE A 89 -27.53 -5.42 18.19
C PHE A 89 -28.21 -4.11 17.78
N GLY A 90 -28.09 -3.68 16.52
CA GLY A 90 -28.68 -2.43 16.01
C GLY A 90 -30.17 -2.52 15.61
N GLY A 91 -30.82 -3.65 15.86
CA GLY A 91 -32.24 -3.89 15.54
C GLY A 91 -33.18 -3.95 16.75
N ALA A 92 -32.70 -3.73 17.98
CA ALA A 92 -33.55 -3.77 19.16
C ALA A 92 -34.32 -2.44 19.35
N ARG A 93 -35.53 -2.38 18.78
CA ARG A 93 -36.66 -1.65 19.34
C ARG A 93 -37.69 -2.64 19.82
#